data_AF-A0A7V8VY55-F1
#
_entry.id   AF-A0A7V8VY55-F1
#
_cell.length_a   1.000
_cell.length_b   1.000
_cell.length_c   1.000
_cell.angle_alpha   90.00
_cell.angle_beta   90.00
_cell.angle_gamma   90.00
#
_symmetry.space_group_name_H-M   'P 1'
#
loop_
_entity.id
_entity.type
_entity.pdbx_description
1 polymer ?
#
loop_
_entity_poly.entity_id
_entity_poly.type
_entity_poly.pdbx_seq_one_letter_code
_entity_poly.pdbx_strand_id
1 'polypeptide(L)'
;LLAIRERETVNWSGRHRPPIDGRGVYPRALQTPLPIWLASGGTPASAQRGGALGLPMVLAIIGGHWRRFRSIVDIHRHAAKTHEHTPEATPVAINSLGFIAKDSQTALDTYYPAYTAAMRRVASERGWGTMTRDAYDAQVTPEGALYVGSPQQIVEKILHSHEVFGHDRFILQLGTGTIPHREMLAAIELYGSEVIPAVRSALATNAPVPDSEAIAL
;
A
#
# COMPACT_ATOMS: atom_id res chain seq x y z
N LEU A 1 21.98 -1.39 0.28
CA LEU A 1 20.98 -1.94 -0.67
C LEU A 1 21.01 -1.19 -1.99
N LEU A 2 20.75 0.13 -2.04
CA LEU A 2 20.80 0.89 -3.30
C LEU A 2 22.14 0.75 -4.03
N ALA A 3 23.27 0.88 -3.34
CA ALA A 3 24.60 0.65 -3.91
C ALA A 3 24.79 -0.78 -4.48
N ILE A 4 24.23 -1.79 -3.80
CA ILE A 4 24.31 -3.19 -4.23
C ILE A 4 23.41 -3.45 -5.45
N ARG A 5 22.25 -2.78 -5.53
CA ARG A 5 21.36 -2.83 -6.69
C ARG A 5 22.05 -2.26 -7.92
N GLU A 6 22.75 -1.14 -7.75
CA GLU A 6 23.33 -0.37 -8.84
C GLU A 6 24.64 -0.96 -9.36
N ARG A 7 25.43 -1.62 -8.49
CA ARG A 7 26.75 -2.14 -8.85
C ARG A 7 26.96 -3.55 -8.33
N GLU A 8 27.66 -4.36 -9.13
CA GLU A 8 28.09 -5.70 -8.74
C GLU A 8 29.11 -5.65 -7.61
N THR A 9 30.17 -4.85 -7.81
CA THR A 9 31.23 -4.62 -6.84
C THR A 9 30.95 -3.33 -6.09
N VAL A 10 30.94 -3.41 -4.76
CA VAL A 10 30.52 -2.30 -3.90
C VAL A 10 31.65 -1.89 -2.97
N ASN A 11 31.81 -0.58 -2.80
CA ASN A 11 32.50 0.03 -1.68
C ASN A 11 31.46 0.71 -0.79
N TRP A 12 31.38 0.36 0.49
CA TRP A 12 30.38 0.93 1.39
C TRP A 12 30.86 0.94 2.84
N SER A 13 30.63 2.05 3.55
CA SER A 13 30.88 2.20 4.99
C SER A 13 29.66 2.79 5.71
N GLY A 14 29.54 2.54 7.02
CA GLY A 14 28.43 3.02 7.83
C GLY A 14 28.59 2.67 9.31
N ARG A 15 27.53 2.85 10.10
CA ARG A 15 27.60 2.74 11.58
C ARG A 15 27.20 1.38 12.15
N HIS A 16 26.45 0.58 11.40
CA HIS A 16 25.78 -0.63 11.93
C HIS A 16 26.48 -1.95 11.58
N ARG A 17 27.57 -1.90 10.81
CA ARG A 17 28.39 -3.06 10.44
C ARG A 17 29.74 -2.60 9.89
N PRO A 18 30.74 -3.50 9.84
CA PRO A 18 31.99 -3.26 9.14
C PRO A 18 31.80 -2.80 7.68
N PRO A 19 32.76 -2.05 7.12
CA PRO A 19 32.75 -1.65 5.73
C PRO A 19 32.82 -2.86 4.79
N ILE A 20 32.34 -2.69 3.56
CA ILE A 20 32.63 -3.59 2.44
C ILE A 20 33.61 -2.86 1.53
N ASP A 21 34.77 -3.47 1.34
CA ASP A 21 35.85 -2.92 0.53
C ASP A 21 35.97 -3.72 -0.77
N GLY A 22 35.42 -3.16 -1.86
CA GLY A 22 35.57 -3.67 -3.23
C GLY A 22 35.09 -5.10 -3.43
N ARG A 23 34.00 -5.53 -2.78
CA ARG A 23 33.49 -6.91 -2.92
C ARG A 23 32.30 -7.00 -3.86
N GLY A 24 32.28 -8.06 -4.66
CA GLY A 24 31.14 -8.46 -5.48
C GLY A 24 30.00 -9.03 -4.64
N VAL A 25 28.75 -8.73 -4.99
CA VAL A 25 27.55 -9.31 -4.36
C VAL A 25 26.79 -10.17 -5.37
N TYR A 26 26.71 -11.47 -5.08
CA TYR A 26 26.14 -12.49 -5.97
C TYR A 26 25.09 -13.37 -5.26
N PRO A 27 24.16 -13.98 -6.02
CA PRO A 27 23.93 -13.80 -7.46
C PRO A 27 23.37 -12.40 -7.81
N ARG A 28 23.48 -11.99 -9.07
CA ARG A 28 22.90 -10.72 -9.55
C ARG A 28 21.40 -10.88 -9.81
N ALA A 29 20.66 -9.80 -9.55
CA ALA A 29 19.24 -9.74 -9.89
C ALA A 29 19.06 -9.78 -11.41
N LEU A 30 18.01 -10.45 -11.87
CA LEU A 30 17.63 -10.47 -13.29
C LEU A 30 17.14 -9.10 -13.78
N GLN A 31 16.53 -8.31 -12.88
CA GLN A 31 15.96 -7.00 -13.21
C GLN A 31 17.00 -5.89 -13.11
N THR A 32 16.97 -4.96 -14.08
CA THR A 32 17.85 -3.79 -14.14
C THR A 32 17.01 -2.51 -14.22
N PRO A 33 16.82 -1.76 -13.11
CA PRO A 33 17.22 -2.08 -11.73
C PRO A 33 16.19 -2.96 -11.00
N LEU A 34 16.63 -3.71 -9.98
CA LEU A 34 15.72 -4.40 -9.04
C LEU A 34 14.83 -3.38 -8.30
N PRO A 35 13.48 -3.42 -8.42
CA PRO A 35 12.62 -2.45 -7.76
C PRO A 35 12.76 -2.50 -6.24
N ILE A 36 12.97 -1.35 -5.60
CA ILE A 36 13.02 -1.22 -4.13
C ILE A 36 11.97 -0.20 -3.73
N TRP A 37 11.01 -0.62 -2.92
CA TRP A 37 9.94 0.22 -2.39
C TRP A 37 10.22 0.56 -0.94
N LEU A 38 10.01 1.82 -0.56
CA LEU A 38 10.09 2.26 0.83
C LEU A 38 8.71 2.17 1.48
N ALA A 39 8.58 1.34 2.51
CA ALA A 39 7.37 1.31 3.32
C ALA A 39 7.37 2.48 4.32
N SER A 40 6.29 3.25 4.36
CA SER A 40 6.08 4.38 5.27
C SER A 40 4.84 4.14 6.13
N GLY A 41 5.00 4.27 7.45
CA GLY A 41 3.90 4.25 8.42
C GLY A 41 3.13 5.56 8.53
N GLY A 42 3.41 6.54 7.66
CA GLY A 42 2.76 7.86 7.70
C GLY A 42 3.57 8.97 8.37
N THR A 43 4.88 8.82 8.57
CA THR A 43 5.71 9.90 9.11
C THR A 43 6.23 10.81 7.98
N PRO A 44 6.14 12.15 8.13
CA PRO A 44 6.66 13.10 7.14
C PRO A 44 8.11 12.86 6.74
N ALA A 45 8.99 12.59 7.71
CA ALA A 45 10.41 12.38 7.47
C ALA A 45 10.71 11.16 6.58
N SER A 46 9.97 10.05 6.75
CA SER A 46 10.14 8.86 5.89
C SER A 46 9.67 9.12 4.47
N ALA A 47 8.55 9.83 4.30
CA ALA A 47 8.03 10.21 2.98
C ALA A 47 8.97 11.15 2.24
N GLN A 48 9.46 12.19 2.93
CA GLN A 48 10.43 13.14 2.36
C GLN A 48 11.71 12.43 1.92
N ARG A 49 12.25 11.53 2.75
CA ARG A 49 13.43 10.74 2.40
C ARG A 49 13.19 9.83 1.21
N GLY A 50 12.02 9.17 1.14
CA GLY A 50 11.66 8.32 0.01
C GLY A 50 11.63 9.09 -1.32
N GLY A 51 10.99 10.26 -1.31
CA GLY A 51 10.92 11.13 -2.48
C GLY A 51 12.29 11.65 -2.90
N ALA A 52 13.09 12.17 -1.96
CA ALA A 52 14.44 12.66 -2.24
C ALA A 52 15.37 11.60 -2.87
N LEU A 53 15.18 10.33 -2.50
CA LEU A 53 15.94 9.20 -3.06
C LEU A 53 15.38 8.67 -4.38
N GLY A 54 14.30 9.23 -4.91
CA GLY A 54 13.66 8.75 -6.13
C GLY A 54 13.10 7.33 -5.99
N LEU A 55 12.63 6.97 -4.79
CA LEU A 55 12.12 5.63 -4.53
C LEU A 55 10.58 5.60 -4.57
N PRO A 56 9.99 4.53 -5.15
CA PRO A 56 8.61 4.18 -4.90
C PRO A 56 8.28 4.09 -3.41
N MET A 57 7.07 4.48 -3.02
CA MET A 57 6.63 4.44 -1.62
C MET A 57 5.39 3.55 -1.45
N VAL A 58 5.35 2.73 -0.40
CA VAL A 58 4.11 2.08 0.06
C VAL A 58 3.67 2.76 1.36
N LEU A 59 2.49 3.37 1.36
CA LEU A 59 1.94 4.07 2.52
C LEU A 59 0.91 3.22 3.26
N ALA A 60 1.19 2.94 4.53
CA ALA A 60 0.29 2.20 5.40
C ALA A 60 -0.85 3.08 5.90
N ILE A 61 -2.07 2.76 5.46
CA ILE A 61 -3.31 3.39 5.91
C ILE A 61 -3.85 2.57 7.08
N ILE A 62 -3.40 2.89 8.29
CA ILE A 62 -3.78 2.19 9.51
C ILE A 62 -4.40 3.18 10.51
N GLY A 63 -5.64 2.90 10.91
CA GLY A 63 -6.37 3.66 11.92
C GLY A 63 -6.89 5.01 11.44
N GLY A 64 -8.06 5.38 11.99
CA GLY A 64 -8.69 6.68 11.78
C GLY A 64 -9.17 6.91 10.34
N HIS A 65 -9.41 8.19 10.03
CA HIS A 65 -9.91 8.60 8.72
C HIS A 65 -8.80 8.49 7.66
N TRP A 66 -9.04 7.75 6.57
CA TRP A 66 -8.00 7.51 5.56
C TRP A 66 -7.52 8.78 4.83
N ARG A 67 -8.39 9.78 4.58
CA ARG A 67 -8.02 11.04 3.89
C ARG A 67 -6.87 11.80 4.55
N ARG A 68 -6.68 11.67 5.87
CA ARG A 68 -5.60 12.35 6.60
C ARG A 68 -4.20 11.99 6.09
N PHE A 69 -4.06 10.82 5.46
CA PHE A 69 -2.80 10.33 4.92
C PHE A 69 -2.39 11.01 3.60
N ARG A 70 -3.26 11.84 3.01
CA ARG A 70 -3.00 12.55 1.75
C ARG A 70 -1.73 13.40 1.83
N SER A 71 -1.54 14.09 2.96
CA SER A 71 -0.37 14.94 3.18
C SER A 71 0.95 14.17 3.07
N ILE A 72 0.97 12.89 3.41
CA ILE A 72 2.17 12.04 3.33
C ILE A 72 2.53 11.73 1.87
N VAL A 73 1.51 11.48 1.02
CA VAL A 73 1.70 11.33 -0.42
C VAL A 73 2.23 12.62 -1.04
N ASP A 74 1.67 13.77 -0.65
CA ASP A 74 2.09 15.07 -1.16
C ASP A 74 3.54 15.38 -0.76
N ILE A 75 3.95 15.08 0.47
CA ILE A 75 5.32 15.26 0.94
C ILE A 75 6.31 14.41 0.12
N HIS A 76 5.97 13.15 -0.13
CA HIS A 76 6.82 12.26 -0.94
C HIS A 76 6.97 12.79 -2.37
N ARG A 77 5.86 13.14 -3.03
CA ARG A 77 5.88 13.70 -4.39
C ARG A 77 6.61 15.04 -4.48
N HIS A 78 6.40 15.91 -3.50
CA HIS A 78 7.10 17.19 -3.43
C HIS A 78 8.61 16.98 -3.30
N ALA A 79 9.04 16.07 -2.41
CA ALA A 79 10.46 15.76 -2.24
C ALA A 79 11.07 15.14 -3.51
N ALA A 80 10.33 14.26 -4.20
CA ALA A 80 10.74 13.69 -5.49
C ALA A 80 10.95 14.78 -6.53
N LYS A 81 9.96 15.67 -6.71
CA LYS A 81 10.03 16.80 -7.65
C LYS A 81 11.20 17.73 -7.35
N THR A 82 11.41 18.09 -6.09
CA THR A 82 12.52 18.97 -5.67
C THR A 82 13.90 18.35 -5.94
N HIS A 83 14.00 17.02 -6.02
CA HIS A 83 15.23 16.30 -6.37
C HIS A 83 15.21 15.80 -7.83
N GLU A 84 14.36 16.39 -8.68
CA GLU A 84 14.32 16.14 -10.13
C GLU A 84 13.96 14.69 -10.51
N HIS A 85 13.29 13.95 -9.63
CA HIS A 85 12.75 12.63 -9.95
C HIS A 85 11.37 12.77 -10.59
N THR A 86 11.09 11.94 -11.59
CA THR A 86 9.79 11.95 -12.28
C THR A 86 8.71 11.20 -11.48
N PRO A 87 7.42 11.51 -11.68
CA PRO A 87 6.33 10.75 -11.08
C PRO A 87 6.39 9.25 -11.41
N GLU A 88 6.77 8.90 -12.64
CA GLU A 88 6.86 7.51 -13.13
C GLU A 88 7.98 6.73 -12.42
N ALA A 89 9.06 7.42 -12.02
CA ALA A 89 10.14 6.84 -11.23
C ALA A 89 9.78 6.68 -9.74
N THR A 90 8.75 7.41 -9.27
CA THR A 90 8.36 7.49 -7.86
C THR A 90 6.90 7.12 -7.60
N PRO A 91 6.42 5.96 -8.09
CA PRO A 91 5.04 5.55 -7.91
C PRO A 91 4.71 5.36 -6.43
N VAL A 92 3.45 5.62 -6.09
CA VAL A 92 2.92 5.51 -4.73
C VAL A 92 1.94 4.37 -4.67
N ALA A 93 2.15 3.45 -3.74
CA ALA A 93 1.20 2.44 -3.36
C ALA A 93 0.57 2.80 -2.01
N ILE A 94 -0.66 2.37 -1.78
CA ILE A 94 -1.24 2.33 -0.43
C ILE A 94 -1.44 0.88 0.00
N ASN A 95 -1.29 0.63 1.29
CA ASN A 95 -1.66 -0.65 1.89
C ASN A 95 -2.66 -0.47 3.04
N SER A 96 -3.69 -1.32 3.03
CA SER A 96 -4.75 -1.33 4.03
C SER A 96 -5.04 -2.75 4.50
N LEU A 97 -5.64 -2.85 5.68
CA LEU A 97 -6.17 -4.11 6.19
C LEU A 97 -7.64 -4.24 5.78
N GLY A 98 -8.13 -5.45 5.58
CA GLY A 98 -9.52 -5.64 5.24
C GLY A 98 -9.94 -7.08 5.02
N PHE A 99 -11.21 -7.26 4.65
CA PHE A 99 -11.81 -8.55 4.38
C PHE A 99 -13.02 -8.39 3.46
N ILE A 100 -13.18 -9.32 2.52
CA ILE A 100 -14.22 -9.27 1.49
C ILE A 100 -15.10 -10.51 1.65
N ALA A 101 -16.41 -10.31 1.71
CA ALA A 101 -17.37 -11.40 1.64
C ALA A 101 -18.44 -11.06 0.60
N LYS A 102 -19.30 -12.02 0.29
CA LYS A 102 -20.40 -11.85 -0.68
C LYS A 102 -21.30 -10.63 -0.39
N ASP A 103 -21.43 -10.25 0.88
CA ASP A 103 -22.22 -9.12 1.35
C ASP A 103 -21.54 -8.42 2.53
N SER A 104 -21.94 -7.17 2.77
CA SER A 104 -21.35 -6.30 3.78
C SER A 104 -21.45 -6.88 5.20
N GLN A 105 -22.59 -7.47 5.54
CA GLN A 105 -22.84 -7.94 6.91
C GLN A 105 -21.99 -9.17 7.22
N THR A 106 -21.94 -10.13 6.29
CA THR A 106 -21.08 -11.31 6.40
C THR A 106 -19.61 -10.91 6.54
N ALA A 107 -19.14 -9.90 5.79
CA ALA A 107 -17.76 -9.42 5.90
C ALA A 107 -17.47 -8.85 7.29
N LEU A 108 -18.38 -8.00 7.80
CA LEU A 108 -18.25 -7.37 9.12
C LEU A 108 -18.23 -8.40 10.26
N ASP A 109 -19.17 -9.34 10.23
CA ASP A 109 -19.33 -10.34 11.29
C ASP A 109 -18.17 -11.34 11.31
N THR A 110 -17.67 -11.71 10.13
CA THR A 110 -16.52 -12.62 10.00
C THR A 110 -15.23 -11.95 10.46
N TYR A 111 -15.04 -10.68 10.11
CA TYR A 111 -13.77 -10.00 10.33
C TYR A 111 -13.62 -9.43 11.75
N TYR A 112 -14.70 -8.94 12.35
CA TYR A 112 -14.69 -8.31 13.67
C TYR A 112 -13.97 -9.13 14.76
N PRO A 113 -14.31 -10.40 15.02
CA PRO A 113 -13.68 -11.17 16.09
C PRO A 113 -12.17 -11.41 15.82
N ALA A 114 -11.81 -11.68 14.57
CA ALA A 114 -10.42 -11.93 14.17
C ALA A 114 -9.57 -10.66 14.33
N TYR A 115 -10.05 -9.55 13.77
CA TYR A 115 -9.35 -8.27 13.80
C TYR A 115 -9.20 -7.72 15.21
N THR A 116 -10.27 -7.72 16.00
CA THR A 116 -10.22 -7.19 17.37
C THR A 116 -9.31 -8.01 18.29
N ALA A 117 -9.30 -9.33 18.17
CA ALA A 117 -8.36 -10.19 18.90
C ALA A 117 -6.91 -9.86 18.53
N ALA A 118 -6.61 -9.73 17.24
CA ALA A 118 -5.28 -9.37 16.76
C ALA A 118 -4.86 -7.98 17.24
N MET A 119 -5.75 -6.99 17.17
CA MET A 119 -5.45 -5.62 17.60
C MET A 119 -5.28 -5.50 19.12
N ARG A 120 -6.01 -6.29 19.93
CA ARG A 120 -5.79 -6.35 21.38
C ARG A 120 -4.40 -6.89 21.72
N ARG A 121 -3.94 -7.91 20.99
CA ARG A 121 -2.57 -8.40 21.14
C ARG A 121 -1.54 -7.34 20.76
N VAL A 122 -1.70 -6.69 19.59
CA VAL A 122 -0.80 -5.61 19.16
C VAL A 122 -0.79 -4.46 20.16
N ALA A 123 -1.95 -4.10 20.72
CA ALA A 123 -2.07 -3.08 21.75
C ALA A 123 -1.25 -3.41 23.00
N SER A 124 -1.28 -4.68 23.46
CA SER A 124 -0.47 -5.12 24.60
C SER A 124 1.04 -5.05 24.33
N GLU A 125 1.47 -5.24 23.08
CA GLU A 125 2.88 -5.21 22.68
C GLU A 125 3.39 -3.79 22.42
N ARG A 126 2.53 -2.89 21.91
CA ARG A 126 2.91 -1.56 21.41
C ARG A 126 2.39 -0.40 22.26
N GLY A 127 1.69 -0.67 23.35
CA GLY A 127 1.09 0.34 24.23
C GLY A 127 -0.03 1.14 23.54
N TRP A 128 -0.71 0.57 22.55
CA TRP A 128 -1.85 1.22 21.90
C TRP A 128 -3.11 1.08 22.77
N GLY A 129 -4.10 1.95 22.52
CA GLY A 129 -5.42 1.80 23.14
C GLY A 129 -6.07 0.48 22.74
N THR A 130 -6.80 -0.13 23.69
CA THR A 130 -7.54 -1.36 23.44
C THR A 130 -8.61 -1.15 22.36
N MET A 131 -8.68 -2.07 21.39
CA MET A 131 -9.72 -2.02 20.36
C MET A 131 -11.12 -2.26 20.97
N THR A 132 -11.95 -1.21 20.94
CA THR A 132 -13.37 -1.25 21.31
C THR A 132 -14.24 -1.53 20.09
N ARG A 133 -15.53 -1.82 20.32
CA ARG A 133 -16.50 -2.00 19.23
C ARG A 133 -16.65 -0.71 18.42
N ASP A 134 -16.87 0.43 19.09
CA ASP A 134 -17.01 1.73 18.44
C ASP A 134 -15.76 2.11 17.62
N ALA A 135 -14.56 1.81 18.14
CA ALA A 135 -13.32 2.06 17.42
C ALA A 135 -13.16 1.17 16.18
N TYR A 136 -13.69 -0.05 16.21
CA TYR A 136 -13.76 -0.90 15.02
C TYR A 136 -14.81 -0.37 14.02
N ASP A 137 -16.01 -0.04 14.49
CA ASP A 137 -17.10 0.45 13.65
C ASP A 137 -16.69 1.73 12.91
N ALA A 138 -16.01 2.65 13.59
CA ALA A 138 -15.43 3.85 12.98
C ALA A 138 -14.36 3.55 11.92
N GLN A 139 -13.71 2.38 11.97
CA GLN A 139 -12.70 1.99 11.00
C GLN A 139 -13.25 1.31 9.75
N VAL A 140 -14.44 0.72 9.80
CA VAL A 140 -15.08 0.02 8.67
C VAL A 140 -16.06 0.91 7.88
N THR A 141 -16.24 2.17 8.29
CA THR A 141 -17.02 3.14 7.50
C THR A 141 -16.35 3.44 6.15
N PRO A 142 -17.06 4.07 5.19
CA PRO A 142 -16.44 4.54 3.95
C PRO A 142 -15.20 5.44 4.17
N GLU A 143 -15.18 6.21 5.25
CA GLU A 143 -14.09 7.11 5.66
C GLU A 143 -13.01 6.46 6.53
N GLY A 144 -13.29 5.29 7.11
CA GLY A 144 -12.38 4.55 7.98
C GLY A 144 -11.24 3.85 7.24
N ALA A 145 -10.18 3.47 7.94
CA ALA A 145 -8.98 2.88 7.32
C ALA A 145 -9.14 1.43 6.81
N LEU A 146 -10.14 0.68 7.29
CA LEU A 146 -10.32 -0.73 6.95
C LEU A 146 -11.17 -0.90 5.69
N TYR A 147 -10.76 -1.84 4.82
CA TYR A 147 -11.47 -2.19 3.60
C TYR A 147 -12.27 -3.48 3.86
N VAL A 148 -13.43 -3.35 4.50
CA VAL A 148 -14.26 -4.49 4.91
C VAL A 148 -15.66 -4.33 4.33
N GLY A 149 -16.12 -5.30 3.55
CA GLY A 149 -17.44 -5.19 2.90
C GLY A 149 -17.66 -6.16 1.74
N SER A 150 -18.70 -5.88 0.96
CA SER A 150 -18.96 -6.54 -0.32
C SER A 150 -17.96 -6.13 -1.41
N PRO A 151 -17.82 -6.87 -2.51
CA PRO A 151 -16.94 -6.48 -3.62
C PRO A 151 -17.19 -5.05 -4.10
N GLN A 152 -18.47 -4.66 -4.24
CA GLN A 152 -18.86 -3.31 -4.65
C GLN A 152 -18.34 -2.22 -3.70
N GLN A 153 -18.51 -2.39 -2.39
CA GLN A 153 -18.02 -1.40 -1.40
C GLN A 153 -16.50 -1.28 -1.43
N ILE A 154 -15.79 -2.38 -1.66
CA ILE A 154 -14.33 -2.39 -1.78
C ILE A 154 -13.89 -1.66 -3.04
N VAL A 155 -14.54 -1.92 -4.18
CA VAL A 155 -14.29 -1.22 -5.46
C VAL A 155 -14.47 0.29 -5.28
N GLU A 156 -15.62 0.72 -4.77
CA GLU A 156 -15.93 2.14 -4.55
C GLU A 156 -14.88 2.81 -3.67
N LYS A 157 -14.48 2.15 -2.58
CA LYS A 157 -13.48 2.69 -1.67
C LYS A 157 -12.08 2.77 -2.29
N ILE A 158 -11.69 1.77 -3.09
CA ILE A 158 -10.42 1.81 -3.85
C ILE A 158 -10.43 3.00 -4.81
N LEU A 159 -11.49 3.16 -5.61
CA LEU A 159 -11.61 4.25 -6.59
C LEU A 159 -11.58 5.62 -5.90
N HIS A 160 -12.33 5.79 -4.81
CA HIS A 160 -12.32 7.04 -4.04
C HIS A 160 -10.95 7.37 -3.45
N SER A 161 -10.26 6.36 -2.92
CA SER A 161 -8.90 6.55 -2.42
C SER A 161 -7.90 6.79 -3.55
N HIS A 162 -8.16 6.29 -4.76
CA HIS A 162 -7.36 6.57 -5.95
C HIS A 162 -7.57 8.01 -6.43
N GLU A 163 -8.80 8.51 -6.46
CA GLU A 163 -9.08 9.92 -6.77
C GLU A 163 -8.35 10.86 -5.78
N VAL A 164 -8.36 10.50 -4.50
CA VAL A 164 -7.73 11.34 -3.47
C VAL A 164 -6.22 11.20 -3.45
N PHE A 165 -5.65 10.00 -3.59
CA PHE A 165 -4.19 9.83 -3.46
C PHE A 165 -3.46 9.81 -4.80
N GLY A 166 -4.14 9.50 -5.90
CA GLY A 166 -3.54 9.18 -7.19
C GLY A 166 -2.56 8.02 -7.10
N HIS A 167 -2.85 7.00 -6.29
CA HIS A 167 -1.91 5.90 -6.04
C HIS A 167 -1.90 4.91 -7.22
N ASP A 168 -0.72 4.40 -7.57
CA ASP A 168 -0.47 3.50 -8.71
C ASP A 168 -0.72 2.03 -8.36
N ARG A 169 -0.74 1.71 -7.06
CA ARG A 169 -0.92 0.34 -6.57
C ARG A 169 -1.71 0.31 -5.27
N PHE A 170 -2.73 -0.54 -5.24
CA PHE A 170 -3.45 -0.87 -4.02
C PHE A 170 -3.01 -2.24 -3.51
N ILE A 171 -2.72 -2.35 -2.20
CA ILE A 171 -2.36 -3.60 -1.55
C ILE A 171 -3.33 -3.85 -0.40
N LEU A 172 -4.08 -4.93 -0.48
CA LEU A 172 -4.97 -5.37 0.58
C LEU A 172 -4.31 -6.49 1.38
N GLN A 173 -4.03 -6.25 2.66
CA GLN A 173 -3.77 -7.33 3.59
C GLN A 173 -5.13 -7.96 3.95
N LEU A 174 -5.44 -9.02 3.24
CA LEU A 174 -6.71 -9.73 3.36
C LEU A 174 -6.66 -10.64 4.59
N GLY A 175 -7.43 -10.27 5.59
CA GLY A 175 -7.46 -10.92 6.89
C GLY A 175 -6.35 -10.50 7.85
N THR A 176 -6.72 -10.31 9.11
CA THR A 176 -5.83 -10.01 10.23
C THR A 176 -6.37 -10.77 11.44
N GLY A 177 -5.51 -11.52 12.12
CA GLY A 177 -5.93 -12.50 13.11
C GLY A 177 -6.36 -13.82 12.47
N THR A 178 -7.17 -14.60 13.19
CA THR A 178 -7.54 -15.95 12.77
C THR A 178 -8.86 -15.93 12.00
N ILE A 179 -8.79 -16.14 10.69
CA ILE A 179 -9.96 -16.30 9.82
C ILE A 179 -9.99 -17.75 9.32
N PRO A 180 -11.16 -18.42 9.31
CA PRO A 180 -11.26 -19.77 8.75
C PRO A 180 -10.71 -19.82 7.33
N HIS A 181 -9.89 -20.82 7.02
CA HIS A 181 -9.18 -20.90 5.74
C HIS A 181 -10.11 -20.84 4.53
N ARG A 182 -11.30 -21.47 4.62
CA ARG A 182 -12.33 -21.42 3.57
C ARG A 182 -12.81 -20.00 3.29
N GLU A 183 -13.04 -19.20 4.33
CA GLU A 183 -13.48 -17.81 4.20
C GLU A 183 -12.37 -16.93 3.61
N MET A 184 -11.11 -17.19 3.98
CA MET A 184 -9.94 -16.55 3.37
C MET A 184 -9.84 -16.83 1.86
N LEU A 185 -10.02 -18.09 1.45
CA LEU A 185 -9.99 -18.47 0.02
C LEU A 185 -11.14 -17.82 -0.76
N ALA A 186 -12.35 -17.81 -0.19
CA ALA A 186 -13.50 -17.14 -0.81
C ALA A 186 -13.26 -15.63 -0.97
N ALA A 187 -12.68 -14.99 0.04
CA ALA A 187 -12.33 -13.58 -0.01
C ALA A 187 -11.23 -13.27 -1.06
N ILE A 188 -10.24 -14.16 -1.24
CA ILE A 188 -9.24 -14.06 -2.33
C ILE A 188 -9.90 -14.22 -3.70
N GLU A 189 -10.84 -15.18 -3.83
CA GLU A 189 -11.59 -15.40 -5.07
C GLU A 189 -12.37 -14.13 -5.44
N LEU A 190 -13.19 -13.58 -4.53
CA LEU A 190 -13.92 -12.32 -4.73
C LEU A 190 -13.00 -11.15 -5.09
N TYR A 191 -11.83 -11.05 -4.44
CA TYR A 191 -10.86 -10.01 -4.77
C TYR A 191 -10.34 -10.13 -6.21
N GLY A 192 -10.03 -11.37 -6.65
CA GLY A 192 -9.50 -11.66 -7.98
C GLY A 192 -10.54 -11.62 -9.10
N SER A 193 -11.74 -12.13 -8.86
CA SER A 193 -12.77 -12.31 -9.89
C SER A 193 -13.72 -11.11 -10.02
N GLU A 194 -13.95 -10.35 -8.95
CA GLU A 194 -14.91 -9.24 -8.96
C GLU A 194 -14.22 -7.87 -8.77
N VAL A 195 -13.44 -7.71 -7.70
CA VAL A 195 -12.90 -6.39 -7.33
C VAL A 195 -11.83 -5.90 -8.32
N ILE A 196 -10.81 -6.72 -8.59
CA ILE A 196 -9.71 -6.33 -9.48
C ILE A 196 -10.23 -5.98 -10.89
N PRO A 197 -11.07 -6.79 -11.54
CA PRO A 197 -11.63 -6.44 -12.85
C PRO A 197 -12.46 -5.17 -12.83
N ALA A 198 -13.33 -4.97 -11.82
CA ALA A 198 -14.18 -3.79 -11.73
C ALA A 198 -13.36 -2.50 -11.56
N VAL A 199 -12.35 -2.49 -10.68
CA VAL A 199 -11.45 -1.33 -10.50
C VAL A 199 -10.70 -1.03 -11.80
N ARG A 200 -10.14 -2.06 -12.46
CA ARG A 200 -9.41 -1.87 -13.72
C ARG A 200 -10.30 -1.31 -14.82
N SER A 201 -11.53 -1.82 -14.94
CA SER A 201 -12.50 -1.32 -15.91
C SER A 201 -12.82 0.15 -15.66
N ALA A 202 -13.12 0.52 -14.43
CA ALA A 202 -13.46 1.91 -14.08
C ALA A 202 -12.30 2.88 -14.33
N LEU A 203 -11.06 2.49 -14.04
CA LEU A 203 -9.87 3.33 -14.28
C LEU A 203 -9.49 3.41 -15.76
N ALA A 204 -9.70 2.35 -16.54
CA ALA A 204 -9.44 2.36 -17.98
C ALA A 204 -10.38 3.31 -18.75
N THR A 205 -11.65 3.42 -18.32
CA THR A 205 -12.62 4.38 -18.89
C THR A 205 -12.24 5.84 -18.61
N ASN A 206 -11.46 6.10 -17.55
CA ASN A 206 -11.05 7.44 -17.14
C ASN A 206 -9.61 7.80 -17.58
N ALA A 207 -8.93 6.94 -18.33
CA ALA A 207 -7.63 7.27 -18.90
C ALA A 207 -7.81 8.30 -20.04
N PRO A 208 -7.02 9.40 -20.08
CA PRO A 208 -7.05 10.30 -21.22
C PRO A 208 -6.75 9.50 -22.50
N VAL A 209 -7.64 9.61 -23.49
CA VAL A 209 -7.42 9.07 -24.83
C VAL A 209 -6.13 9.69 -25.35
N PRO A 210 -5.09 8.91 -25.69
CA PRO A 210 -3.90 9.49 -26.31
C PRO A 210 -4.29 10.13 -27.64
N ASP A 211 -3.86 11.37 -27.86
CA ASP A 211 -4.13 12.13 -29.08
C ASP A 211 -3.80 11.27 -30.31
N SER A 212 -4.80 11.09 -31.18
CA SER A 212 -4.79 10.17 -32.31
C SER A 212 -3.88 10.61 -33.47
N GLU A 213 -2.86 11.42 -33.23
CA GLU A 213 -1.91 11.86 -34.27
C GLU A 213 -0.51 11.21 -34.16
N ALA A 214 -0.23 10.39 -33.14
CA ALA A 214 1.08 9.76 -32.98
C ALA A 214 1.21 8.33 -33.57
N ILE A 215 0.30 7.88 -34.45
CA ILE A 215 0.40 6.58 -35.17
C ILE A 215 0.64 6.76 -36.68
N ALA A 216 1.17 7.91 -37.11
CA ALA A 216 1.64 8.06 -38.48
C ALA A 216 2.95 8.86 -38.55
N LEU A 217 4.08 8.16 -38.33
CA LEU A 217 5.30 8.13 -39.15
C LEU A 217 6.42 7.35 -38.44
#